data_AF-A0AAV5SFR2-F1
#
_entry.id   AF-A0AAV5SFR2-F1
#
_cell.length_a   1.000
_cell.length_b   1.000
_cell.length_c   1.000
_cell.angle_alpha   90.00
_cell.angle_beta   90.00
_cell.angle_gamma   90.00
#
_symmetry.space_group_name_H-M   'P 1'
#
loop_
_entity.id
_entity.type
_entity.pdbx_description
1 polymer ?
#
loop_
_entity_poly.entity_id
_entity_poly.type
_entity_poly.pdbx_seq_one_letter_code
_entity_poly.pdbx_strand_id
1 'polypeptide(L)'
;CYFTGKASASVIATIKEQILSRVLHRNAEYFDNPETSNATIVNDISQQPEALLAGLDSRAFLFIYCSTTVIVCDVAALVMCWQMGLIAIVSTILLLISVYLLFVILTGFTEQQSRADRSAELALEIFAHTRTIQIMA
;
A
#
# COMPACT_ATOMS: atom_id res chain seq x y z
N CYS A 1 0.25 -3.08 -19.19
CA CYS A 1 -0.88 -3.38 -18.28
C CYS A 1 -1.28 -4.85 -18.24
N TYR A 2 -1.53 -5.54 -19.37
CA TYR A 2 -1.99 -6.94 -19.31
C TYR A 2 -0.99 -7.89 -18.63
N PHE A 3 0.30 -7.78 -18.97
CA PHE A 3 1.34 -8.66 -18.42
C PHE A 3 1.61 -8.40 -16.93
N THR A 4 1.74 -7.13 -16.53
CA THR A 4 1.96 -6.75 -15.13
C THR A 4 0.77 -7.12 -14.23
N GLY A 5 -0.46 -6.97 -14.73
CA GLY A 5 -1.66 -7.40 -14.01
C GLY A 5 -1.76 -8.92 -13.87
N LYS A 6 -1.32 -9.69 -14.86
CA LYS A 6 -1.25 -11.16 -14.72
C LYS A 6 -0.14 -11.60 -13.77
N ALA A 7 1.01 -10.93 -13.79
CA ALA A 7 2.12 -11.22 -12.89
C ALA A 7 1.72 -10.95 -11.43
N SER A 8 1.10 -9.81 -11.14
CA SER A 8 0.62 -9.51 -9.78
C SER A 8 -0.43 -10.52 -9.33
N ALA A 9 -1.44 -10.81 -10.16
CA ALA A 9 -2.46 -11.80 -9.83
C ALA A 9 -1.89 -13.20 -9.52
N SER A 10 -0.87 -13.64 -10.26
CA SER A 10 -0.20 -14.92 -10.01
C SER A 10 0.54 -14.95 -8.67
N VAL A 11 1.22 -13.86 -8.31
CA VAL A 11 1.94 -13.73 -7.03
C VAL A 11 0.95 -13.73 -5.87
N ILE A 12 -0.14 -12.95 -5.97
CA ILE A 12 -1.20 -12.94 -4.95
C ILE A 12 -1.83 -14.32 -4.78
N ALA A 13 -2.13 -15.03 -5.88
CA ALA A 13 -2.72 -16.37 -5.80
C ALA A 13 -1.82 -17.35 -5.01
N THR A 14 -0.52 -17.31 -5.27
CA THR A 14 0.47 -18.15 -4.55
C THR A 14 0.53 -17.78 -3.06
N ILE A 15 0.49 -16.50 -2.73
CA ILE A 15 0.49 -16.03 -1.33
C ILE A 15 -0.79 -16.49 -0.61
N LYS A 16 -1.96 -16.37 -1.24
CA LYS A 16 -3.24 -16.82 -0.67
C LYS A 16 -3.25 -18.32 -0.41
N GLU A 17 -2.69 -19.12 -1.33
CA GLU A 17 -2.54 -20.57 -1.15
C GLU A 17 -1.64 -20.91 0.05
N GLN A 18 -0.49 -20.24 0.18
CA GLN A 18 0.43 -20.44 1.30
C GLN A 18 -0.19 -20.06 2.64
N ILE A 19 -0.91 -18.93 2.70
CA ILE A 19 -1.58 -18.49 3.93
C ILE A 19 -2.67 -19.49 4.31
N LEU A 20 -3.51 -19.91 3.36
CA LEU A 20 -4.57 -20.88 3.60
C LEU A 20 -4.00 -22.22 4.10
N SER A 21 -2.92 -22.70 3.47
CA SER A 21 -2.23 -23.91 3.91
C SER A 21 -1.72 -23.79 5.35
N ARG A 22 -1.12 -22.65 5.73
CA ARG A 22 -0.64 -22.42 7.09
C ARG A 22 -1.77 -22.31 8.13
N VAL A 23 -2.89 -21.71 7.76
CA VAL A 23 -4.07 -21.60 8.62
C VAL A 23 -4.70 -22.98 8.87
N LEU A 24 -4.76 -23.84 7.84
CA LEU A 24 -5.35 -25.17 7.96
C LEU A 24 -4.54 -26.13 8.86
N HIS A 25 -3.21 -25.94 8.93
CA HIS A 25 -2.33 -26.74 9.79
C HIS A 25 -2.22 -26.24 11.23
N ARG A 26 -3.05 -25.27 11.63
CA ARG A 26 -2.98 -24.63 12.95
C ARG A 26 -3.97 -25.27 13.92
N ASN A 27 -3.54 -25.45 15.17
CA ASN A 27 -4.33 -26.13 16.21
C ASN A 27 -5.62 -25.37 16.54
N ALA A 28 -6.66 -26.09 16.97
CA ALA A 28 -7.98 -25.52 17.29
C ALA A 28 -7.93 -24.40 18.35
N GLU A 29 -7.01 -24.51 19.32
CA GLU A 29 -6.77 -23.52 20.39
C GLU A 29 -6.38 -22.13 19.84
N TYR A 30 -5.83 -22.05 18.63
CA TYR A 30 -5.52 -20.77 17.98
C TYR A 30 -6.77 -19.97 17.62
N PHE A 31 -7.88 -20.64 17.30
CA PHE A 31 -9.11 -20.00 16.86
C PHE A 31 -10.02 -19.55 18.01
N ASP A 32 -9.69 -19.93 19.25
CA ASP A 32 -10.44 -19.53 20.46
C ASP A 32 -10.13 -18.09 20.91
N ASN A 33 -9.03 -17.49 20.43
CA ASN A 33 -8.73 -16.10 20.71
C ASN A 33 -9.65 -15.16 19.91
N PRO A 34 -10.27 -14.15 20.55
CA PRO A 34 -11.18 -13.21 19.86
C PRO A 34 -10.48 -12.41 18.74
N GLU A 35 -9.17 -12.19 18.86
CA GLU A 35 -8.36 -11.54 17.83
C GLU A 35 -8.06 -12.43 16.62
N THR A 36 -8.16 -13.76 16.78
CA THR A 36 -7.86 -14.77 15.75
C THR A 36 -9.06 -15.65 15.44
N SER A 37 -10.25 -15.11 15.67
CA SER A 37 -11.51 -15.75 15.27
C SER A 37 -11.53 -15.98 13.75
N ASN A 38 -12.25 -17.03 13.35
CA ASN A 38 -12.40 -17.47 11.97
C ASN A 38 -12.85 -16.32 11.05
N ALA A 39 -13.77 -15.47 11.54
CA ALA A 39 -14.28 -14.31 10.80
C ALA A 39 -13.19 -13.25 10.57
N THR A 40 -12.37 -12.98 11.58
CA THR A 40 -11.26 -12.02 11.49
C THR A 40 -10.20 -12.51 10.52
N ILE A 41 -9.82 -13.79 10.59
CA ILE A 41 -8.84 -14.39 9.68
C ILE A 41 -9.33 -14.36 8.23
N VAL A 42 -10.60 -14.70 7.97
CA VAL A 42 -11.17 -14.68 6.61
C VAL A 42 -11.20 -13.25 6.06
N ASN A 43 -11.56 -12.28 6.90
CA ASN A 43 -11.52 -10.86 6.51
C ASN A 43 -10.09 -10.40 6.19
N ASP A 44 -9.13 -10.77 7.03
CA ASP A 44 -7.72 -10.37 6.87
C ASP A 44 -7.09 -11.01 5.61
N ILE A 45 -7.38 -12.29 5.35
CA ILE A 45 -6.97 -13.01 4.12
C ILE A 45 -7.61 -12.40 2.86
N SER A 46 -8.75 -11.74 2.99
CA SER A 46 -9.40 -11.07 1.85
C SER A 46 -8.79 -9.68 1.63
N GLN A 47 -8.69 -8.87 2.68
CA GLN A 47 -8.24 -7.48 2.59
C GLN A 47 -6.73 -7.32 2.34
N GLN A 48 -5.88 -8.13 2.98
CA GLN A 48 -4.42 -8.01 2.82
C GLN A 48 -3.94 -8.17 1.37
N PRO A 49 -4.34 -9.22 0.63
CA PRO A 49 -3.91 -9.37 -0.75
C PRO A 49 -4.47 -8.28 -1.67
N GLU A 50 -5.63 -7.71 -1.40
CA GLU A 50 -6.21 -6.60 -2.17
C GLU A 50 -5.38 -5.31 -1.98
N ALA A 51 -5.01 -5.01 -0.74
CA ALA A 51 -4.10 -3.90 -0.42
C ALA A 51 -2.71 -4.11 -1.05
N LEU A 52 -2.20 -5.35 -1.03
CA LEU A 52 -0.93 -5.70 -1.65
C LEU A 52 -0.99 -5.58 -3.18
N LEU A 53 -2.10 -5.98 -3.79
CA LEU A 53 -2.32 -5.90 -5.23
C LEU A 53 -2.45 -4.44 -5.70
N ALA A 54 -3.07 -3.58 -4.89
CA ALA A 54 -3.07 -2.13 -5.10
C ALA A 54 -1.67 -1.50 -4.95
N GLY A 55 -0.83 -2.04 -4.05
CA GLY A 55 0.56 -1.64 -3.89
C GLY A 55 1.49 -2.13 -5.01
N LEU A 56 1.27 -3.35 -5.50
CA LEU A 56 1.96 -3.97 -6.64
C LEU A 56 1.38 -3.54 -7.99
N ASP A 57 0.41 -2.62 -7.99
CA ASP A 57 -0.28 -2.17 -9.19
C ASP A 57 0.68 -1.47 -10.18
N SER A 58 0.16 -1.15 -11.36
CA SER A 58 0.86 -0.49 -12.47
C SER A 58 1.78 0.67 -12.06
N ARG A 59 1.45 1.38 -10.98
CA ARG A 59 2.21 2.51 -10.44
C ARG A 59 3.58 2.12 -9.84
N ALA A 60 3.70 0.98 -9.16
CA ALA A 60 4.99 0.51 -8.64
C ALA A 60 5.94 0.07 -9.76
N PHE A 61 5.39 -0.62 -10.77
CA PHE A 61 6.15 -0.97 -11.97
C PHE A 61 6.61 0.26 -12.75
N LEU A 62 5.76 1.28 -12.88
CA LEU A 62 6.12 2.55 -13.51
C LEU A 62 7.30 3.23 -12.79
N PHE A 63 7.29 3.19 -11.46
CA PHE A 63 8.38 3.74 -10.65
C PHE A 63 9.72 3.01 -10.87
N ILE A 64 9.70 1.67 -10.88
CA ILE A 64 10.88 0.84 -11.23
C ILE A 64 11.37 1.16 -12.65
N TYR A 65 10.45 1.31 -13.60
CA TYR A 65 10.80 1.59 -14.99
C TYR A 65 11.44 2.97 -15.15
N CYS A 66 10.84 4.01 -14.54
CA CYS A 66 11.39 5.36 -14.56
C CYS A 66 12.77 5.42 -13.89
N SER A 67 12.94 4.81 -12.72
CA SER A 67 14.23 4.79 -12.03
C SER A 67 15.31 4.09 -12.86
N THR A 68 15.00 2.95 -13.47
CA THR A 68 15.93 2.25 -14.37
C THR A 68 16.30 3.12 -15.58
N THR A 69 15.32 3.80 -16.18
CA THR A 69 15.53 4.68 -17.34
C THR A 69 16.45 5.86 -16.98
N VAL A 70 16.26 6.46 -15.81
CA VAL A 70 17.11 7.56 -15.31
C VAL A 70 18.55 7.08 -15.14
N ILE A 71 18.76 5.92 -14.50
CA ILE A 71 20.09 5.35 -14.30
C ILE A 71 20.79 5.09 -15.65
N VAL A 72 20.07 4.50 -16.61
CA VAL A 72 20.61 4.23 -17.95
C VAL A 72 20.97 5.54 -18.67
N CYS A 73 20.14 6.58 -18.53
CA CYS A 73 20.39 7.90 -19.10
C CYS A 73 21.64 8.55 -18.49
N ASP A 74 21.79 8.49 -17.16
CA ASP A 74 22.96 9.02 -16.45
C ASP A 74 24.25 8.31 -16.88
N VAL A 75 24.22 6.98 -17.01
CA VAL A 75 25.37 6.19 -17.50
C VAL A 75 25.70 6.53 -18.94
N ALA A 76 24.70 6.63 -19.82
CA ALA A 76 24.91 7.00 -21.22
C ALA A 76 25.49 8.42 -21.37
N ALA A 77 25.03 9.37 -20.53
CA ALA A 77 25.53 10.74 -20.51
C ALA A 77 27.01 10.81 -20.08
N LEU A 78 27.42 10.01 -19.09
CA LEU A 78 28.82 9.93 -18.66
C LEU A 78 29.76 9.40 -19.75
N VAL A 79 29.30 8.41 -20.53
CA VAL A 79 30.10 7.81 -21.61
C VAL A 79 30.31 8.79 -22.77
N MET A 80 29.29 9.57 -23.13
CA MET A 80 29.36 10.53 -24.24
C MET A 80 30.14 11.79 -23.87
N CYS A 81 29.81 12.41 -22.74
CA CYS A 81 30.41 13.66 -22.29
C CYS A 81 30.51 13.69 -20.76
N TRP A 82 31.71 13.51 -20.22
CA TRP A 82 31.94 13.45 -18.76
C TRP A 82 31.47 14.72 -18.00
N GLN A 83 31.50 15.89 -18.66
CA GLN A 83 31.02 17.16 -18.07
C GLN A 83 29.49 17.21 -17.91
N MET A 84 28.75 16.64 -18.88
CA MET A 84 27.28 16.63 -18.84
C MET A 84 26.76 15.57 -17.87
N GLY A 85 27.47 14.45 -17.75
CA GLY A 85 27.12 13.39 -16.80
C GLY A 85 27.22 13.83 -15.32
N LEU A 86 28.21 14.66 -14.97
CA LEU A 86 28.31 15.24 -13.62
C LEU A 86 27.09 16.10 -13.26
N ILE A 87 26.62 16.92 -14.19
CA ILE A 87 25.43 17.76 -14.00
C ILE A 87 24.18 16.88 -13.86
N ALA A 88 24.07 15.84 -14.67
CA ALA A 88 22.95 14.90 -14.64
C ALA A 88 22.85 14.19 -13.28
N ILE A 89 23.97 13.68 -12.75
CA ILE A 89 24.01 13.06 -11.41
C ILE A 89 23.54 14.04 -10.33
N VAL A 90 24.07 15.27 -10.33
CA VAL A 90 23.67 16.28 -9.32
C VAL A 90 22.18 16.59 -9.42
N SER A 91 21.63 16.68 -10.63
CA SER A 91 20.21 16.88 -10.87
C SER A 91 19.36 15.70 -10.37
N THR A 92 19.77 14.46 -10.65
CA THR A 92 19.09 13.23 -10.18
C THR A 92 19.06 13.17 -8.65
N ILE A 93 20.16 13.49 -7.97
CA ILE A 93 20.21 13.54 -6.50
C ILE A 93 19.29 14.62 -5.93
N LEU A 94 19.28 15.83 -6.52
CA LEU A 94 18.36 16.90 -6.11
C LEU A 94 16.89 16.48 -6.25
N LEU A 95 16.53 15.86 -7.38
CA LEU A 95 15.18 15.36 -7.61
C LEU A 95 14.78 14.30 -6.57
N LEU A 96 15.67 13.36 -6.26
CA LEU A 96 15.42 12.34 -5.23
C LEU A 96 15.15 12.97 -3.86
N ILE A 97 15.93 13.98 -3.47
CA ILE A 97 15.72 14.71 -2.20
C ILE A 97 14.36 15.41 -2.20
N SER A 98 14.00 16.12 -3.28
CA SER A 98 12.71 16.80 -3.38
C SER A 98 11.53 15.83 -3.32
N VAL A 99 11.61 14.69 -4.00
CA VAL A 99 10.58 13.65 -3.96
C VAL A 99 10.47 13.02 -2.57
N TYR A 100 11.60 12.77 -1.91
CA TYR A 100 11.61 12.25 -0.54
C TYR A 100 10.95 13.21 0.44
N LEU A 101 11.29 14.50 0.39
CA LEU A 101 10.66 15.53 1.23
C LEU A 101 9.15 15.60 0.99
N LEU A 102 8.73 15.60 -0.28
CA LEU A 102 7.31 15.59 -0.65
C LEU A 102 6.60 14.34 -0.10
N PHE A 103 7.24 13.18 -0.19
CA PHE A 103 6.69 11.92 0.33
C PHE A 103 6.52 11.96 1.85
N VAL A 104 7.51 12.46 2.59
CA VAL A 104 7.43 12.63 4.06
C VAL A 104 6.30 13.56 4.44
N ILE A 105 6.19 14.71 3.74
CA ILE A 105 5.12 15.69 3.96
C ILE A 105 3.76 15.05 3.68
N LEU A 106 3.58 14.41 2.52
CA LEU A 106 2.34 13.73 2.14
C LEU A 106 1.93 12.66 3.15
N THR A 107 2.88 11.84 3.60
CA THR A 107 2.61 10.79 4.60
C THR A 107 2.16 11.41 5.92
N GLY A 108 2.81 12.49 6.36
CA GLY A 108 2.39 13.24 7.55
C GLY A 108 0.99 13.88 7.41
N PHE A 109 0.66 14.40 6.23
CA PHE A 109 -0.68 14.93 5.95
C PHE A 109 -1.75 13.82 5.90
N THR A 110 -1.44 12.65 5.36
CA THR A 110 -2.35 11.49 5.34
C THR A 110 -2.64 10.98 6.75
N GLU A 111 -1.63 10.90 7.62
CA GLU A 111 -1.85 10.54 9.04
C GLU A 111 -2.70 11.58 9.77
N GLN A 112 -2.48 12.87 9.52
CA GLN A 112 -3.32 13.94 10.07
C GLN A 112 -4.76 13.88 9.55
N GLN A 113 -4.96 13.61 8.25
CA GLN A 113 -6.30 13.43 7.68
C GLN A 113 -7.02 12.22 8.27
N SER A 114 -6.35 11.07 8.40
CA SER A 114 -6.92 9.87 9.02
C SER A 114 -7.37 10.14 10.46
N ARG A 115 -6.63 10.94 11.22
CA ARG A 115 -7.02 11.36 12.58
C ARG A 115 -8.14 12.41 12.59
N ALA A 116 -8.23 13.24 11.55
CA ALA A 116 -9.24 14.28 11.41
C ALA A 116 -10.56 13.74 10.83
N ASP A 117 -10.57 12.54 10.25
CA ASP A 117 -11.77 11.88 9.72
C ASP A 117 -12.65 11.33 10.87
N ARG A 118 -13.24 12.26 11.64
CA ARG A 118 -14.27 12.00 12.66
C ARG A 118 -15.64 11.66 12.06
N SER A 119 -15.74 11.55 10.73
CA SER A 119 -16.98 11.28 10.02
C SER A 119 -17.67 10.00 10.50
N ALA A 120 -16.89 8.96 10.84
CA ALA A 120 -17.41 7.71 11.41
C ALA A 120 -17.93 7.88 12.85
N GLU A 121 -17.25 8.68 13.68
CA GLU A 121 -17.65 8.98 15.05
C GLU A 121 -18.95 9.82 15.06
N LEU A 122 -19.03 10.83 14.19
CA LEU A 122 -20.24 11.64 14.00
C LEU A 122 -21.42 10.82 13.47
N ALA A 123 -21.18 9.91 12.51
CA ALA A 123 -22.23 9.02 12.04
C ALA A 123 -22.74 8.10 13.16
N LEU A 124 -21.84 7.54 13.98
CA LEU A 124 -22.20 6.73 15.14
C LEU A 124 -22.99 7.52 16.18
N GLU A 125 -22.64 8.78 16.42
CA GLU A 125 -23.35 9.66 17.34
C GLU A 125 -24.78 9.96 16.84
N ILE A 126 -24.96 10.19 15.53
CA ILE A 126 -26.28 10.38 14.91
C ILE A 126 -27.14 9.10 14.99
N PHE A 127 -26.54 7.93 14.78
CA PHE A 127 -27.26 6.65 14.93
C PHE A 127 -27.63 6.36 16.38
N ALA A 128 -26.75 6.65 17.34
CA ALA A 128 -27.05 6.52 18.77
C ALA A 128 -28.18 7.47 19.19
N HIS A 129 -28.15 8.70 18.66
CA HIS A 129 -29.22 9.66 18.92
C HIS A 129 -30.55 9.19 18.31
N THR A 130 -30.55 8.63 17.09
CA THR A 130 -31.75 8.09 16.42
C THR A 130 -32.33 6.88 17.18
N ARG A 131 -31.48 5.97 17.66
CA ARG A 131 -31.91 4.86 18.52
C ARG A 131 -32.56 5.35 19.81
N THR A 132 -32.07 6.45 20.38
CA THR A 132 -32.58 7.02 21.64
C THR A 132 -34.00 7.58 21.49
N ILE A 133 -34.33 8.12 20.31
CA ILE A 133 -35.68 8.62 20.00
C ILE A 133 -36.67 7.45 19.80
N GLN A 134 -36.20 6.32 19.24
CA GLN A 134 -37.03 5.14 19.02
C GLN A 134 -37.32 4.31 20.28
N ILE A 135 -36.50 4.44 21.33
CA ILE A 135 -36.74 3.79 22.64
C ILE A 135 -37.56 4.66 23.61
N MET A 136 -37.84 5.92 23.25
CA MET A 136 -38.68 6.85 24.02
C MET A 136 -40.09 7.04 23.43
N ALA A 137 -40.41 6.38 22.31
CA ALA A 137 -41.75 6.27 21.72
C ALA A 137 -42.33 4.88 21.96
#